data_AF-A0A0M8MKQ9-F1
#
_entry.id   AF-A0A0M8MKQ9-F1
#
_cell.length_a   1.000
_cell.length_b   1.000
_cell.length_c   1.000
_cell.angle_alpha   90.00
_cell.angle_beta   90.00
_cell.angle_gamma   90.00
#
_symmetry.space_group_name_H-M   'P 1'
#
loop_
_entity.id
_entity.type
_entity.pdbx_description
1 polymer ?
#
loop_
_entity_poly.entity_id
_entity_poly.type
_entity_poly.pdbx_seq_one_letter_code
_entity_poly.pdbx_strand_id
1 'polypeptide(L)'
;MKGFSKFIQRTPHMVTSRVGLAAKSTDVEFDHLRNKFNAMEKLIRQLTKESRTYLDSVKKMLDACTSFASEYSALFHPFGNEYDLERRHPETVQTLVNLTGYVAYIDDLRETLRPEIELISTRIIAPTEELEKFLKSIEKAITKRDHKLIDFDRHTNSYNKLKEKQNRSAKEDQSMFKLEHDCEAAAADYEHHNNLLKQELPQFLAMATRFVTPLFYSFYYMQLNIFYLSMDKLKAYANGKFDLSENNLISHEHKFAMDMSHIIAELESFSIQKPVPPSARIMQMARAGQSLSTRPRGQTVQGEKGKAAVAAAAVPATATAASSSVPPPAYSPSTAGVTAAAGKPSAMSADYVVALYDYTATADGDLSFKAGDRIEVLQRTPSTEDWWTGRLNGVQGVFPGNYVREDA
;
A
#
# COMPACT_ATOMS: atom_id res chain seq x y z
N MET A 1 0.00 38.11 -22.23
CA MET A 1 1.25 38.43 -22.96
C MET A 1 2.45 38.84 -22.10
N LYS A 2 2.29 39.47 -20.91
CA LYS A 2 3.43 39.91 -20.08
C LYS A 2 4.37 38.78 -19.58
N GLY A 3 3.85 37.57 -19.34
CA GLY A 3 4.64 36.43 -18.85
C GLY A 3 5.63 35.87 -19.88
N PHE A 4 5.23 35.77 -21.16
CA PHE A 4 6.08 35.28 -22.24
C PHE A 4 7.25 36.24 -22.53
N SER A 5 6.99 37.55 -22.46
CA SER A 5 8.03 38.58 -22.58
C SER A 5 9.08 38.46 -21.48
N LYS A 6 8.68 38.27 -20.21
CA LYS A 6 9.62 38.06 -19.10
C LYS A 6 10.42 36.77 -19.21
N PHE A 7 9.82 35.70 -19.72
CA PHE A 7 10.53 34.44 -19.96
C PHE A 7 11.69 34.62 -20.95
N ILE A 8 11.43 35.25 -22.11
CA ILE A 8 12.46 35.57 -23.11
C ILE A 8 13.60 36.40 -22.51
N GLN A 9 13.28 37.32 -21.60
CA GLN A 9 14.28 38.16 -20.94
C GLN A 9 15.11 37.44 -19.86
N ARG A 10 14.67 36.27 -19.38
CA ARG A 10 15.39 35.48 -18.35
C ARG A 10 16.30 34.43 -18.97
N THR A 11 15.92 33.87 -20.13
CA THR A 11 16.66 32.79 -20.80
C THR A 11 18.15 33.06 -20.98
N PRO A 12 18.61 34.26 -21.43
CA PRO A 12 20.04 34.53 -21.56
C PRO A 12 20.79 34.44 -20.23
N HIS A 13 20.19 34.95 -19.15
CA HIS A 13 20.80 34.93 -17.83
C HIS A 13 20.85 33.53 -17.20
N MET A 14 19.83 32.69 -17.44
CA MET A 14 19.83 31.29 -17.01
C MET A 14 20.96 30.49 -17.67
N VAL A 15 21.26 30.76 -18.94
CA VAL A 15 22.36 30.09 -19.65
C VAL A 15 23.71 30.60 -19.15
N THR A 16 23.91 31.91 -18.99
CA THR A 16 25.19 32.47 -18.56
C THR A 16 25.54 32.12 -17.11
N SER A 17 24.57 32.13 -16.20
CA SER A 17 24.77 31.68 -14.81
C SER A 17 25.12 30.20 -14.73
N ARG A 18 24.52 29.33 -15.57
CA ARG A 18 24.83 27.89 -15.61
C ARG A 18 26.25 27.60 -16.09
N VAL A 19 26.82 28.46 -16.94
CA VAL A 19 28.20 28.34 -17.46
C VAL A 19 29.21 29.09 -16.57
N GLY A 20 28.77 29.68 -15.45
CA GLY A 20 29.63 30.41 -14.51
C GLY A 20 30.04 31.80 -14.98
N LEU A 21 29.39 32.34 -16.03
CA LEU A 21 29.67 33.65 -16.61
C LEU A 21 28.93 34.80 -15.92
N ALA A 22 28.04 34.51 -14.98
CA ALA A 22 27.31 35.50 -14.19
C ALA A 22 27.15 35.01 -12.75
N ALA A 23 27.24 35.92 -11.78
CA ALA A 23 27.02 35.59 -10.38
C ALA A 23 25.56 35.16 -10.14
N LYS A 24 25.38 34.16 -9.28
CA LYS A 24 24.09 33.59 -8.92
C LYS A 24 23.94 33.60 -7.40
N SER A 25 22.82 34.10 -6.92
CA SER A 25 22.51 34.10 -5.49
C SER A 25 22.14 32.70 -5.01
N THR A 26 22.54 32.37 -3.77
CA THR A 26 22.22 31.09 -3.10
C THR A 26 21.51 31.35 -1.78
N ASP A 27 20.54 30.50 -1.43
CA ASP A 27 19.76 30.61 -0.20
C ASP A 27 19.66 29.23 0.44
N VAL A 28 20.68 28.88 1.24
CA VAL A 28 20.85 27.54 1.82
C VAL A 28 19.66 27.13 2.68
N GLU A 29 19.06 28.08 3.39
CA GLU A 29 17.88 27.85 4.22
C GLU A 29 16.67 27.47 3.37
N PHE A 30 16.39 28.26 2.33
CA PHE A 30 15.29 27.96 1.41
C PHE A 30 15.53 26.66 0.64
N ASP A 31 16.78 26.39 0.21
CA ASP A 31 17.15 25.16 -0.48
C ASP A 31 16.85 23.92 0.37
N HIS A 32 17.09 23.98 1.69
CA HIS A 32 16.73 22.90 2.60
C HIS A 32 15.21 22.68 2.68
N LEU A 33 14.42 23.76 2.78
CA LEU A 33 12.96 23.69 2.79
C LEU A 33 12.40 23.16 1.46
N ARG A 34 12.96 23.60 0.33
CA ARG A 34 12.61 23.14 -1.01
C ARG A 34 12.85 21.63 -1.16
N ASN A 35 13.98 21.13 -0.68
CA ASN A 35 14.29 19.70 -0.71
C ASN A 35 13.30 18.88 0.11
N LYS A 36 12.95 19.34 1.32
CA LYS A 36 11.92 18.71 2.16
C LYS A 36 10.55 18.69 1.48
N PHE A 37 10.15 19.82 0.89
CA PHE A 37 8.90 19.93 0.13
C PHE A 37 8.87 18.95 -1.05
N ASN A 38 9.90 18.91 -1.88
CA ASN A 38 9.97 18.02 -3.04
C ASN A 38 9.90 16.54 -2.64
N ALA A 39 10.58 16.16 -1.56
CA ALA A 39 10.52 14.80 -1.04
C ALA A 39 9.10 14.44 -0.57
N MET A 40 8.46 15.32 0.20
CA MET A 40 7.10 15.12 0.69
C MET A 40 6.09 15.06 -0.45
N GLU A 41 6.16 15.99 -1.42
CA GLU A 41 5.30 15.98 -2.60
C GLU A 41 5.42 14.66 -3.36
N LYS A 42 6.65 14.20 -3.62
CA LYS A 42 6.89 12.93 -4.30
C LYS A 42 6.25 11.75 -3.56
N LEU A 43 6.43 11.68 -2.25
CA LEU A 43 5.88 10.60 -1.42
C LEU A 43 4.35 10.62 -1.38
N ILE A 44 3.73 11.79 -1.24
CA ILE A 44 2.26 11.92 -1.25
C ILE A 44 1.69 11.52 -2.62
N ARG A 45 2.29 11.97 -3.73
CA ARG A 45 1.88 11.56 -5.08
C ARG A 45 1.98 10.06 -5.28
N GLN A 46 3.05 9.45 -4.76
CA GLN A 46 3.24 8.01 -4.83
C GLN A 46 2.19 7.28 -3.99
N LEU A 47 1.86 7.76 -2.78
CA LEU A 47 0.79 7.22 -1.95
C LEU A 47 -0.57 7.26 -2.67
N THR A 48 -0.95 8.40 -3.25
CA THR A 48 -2.20 8.54 -4.03
C THR A 48 -2.26 7.51 -5.16
N LYS A 49 -1.15 7.41 -5.92
CA LYS A 49 -1.04 6.51 -7.07
C LYS A 49 -1.18 5.05 -6.65
N GLU A 50 -0.40 4.60 -5.67
CA GLU A 50 -0.43 3.20 -5.24
C GLU A 50 -1.76 2.83 -4.57
N SER A 51 -2.41 3.76 -3.86
CA SER A 51 -3.75 3.55 -3.31
C SER A 51 -4.79 3.32 -4.40
N ARG A 52 -4.75 4.11 -5.50
CA ARG A 52 -5.58 3.87 -6.69
C ARG A 52 -5.27 2.52 -7.35
N THR A 53 -3.98 2.22 -7.56
CA THR A 53 -3.55 0.95 -8.17
C THR A 53 -4.08 -0.25 -7.39
N TYR A 54 -4.00 -0.20 -6.06
CA TYR A 54 -4.56 -1.23 -5.19
C TYR A 54 -6.07 -1.36 -5.40
N LEU A 55 -6.81 -0.25 -5.29
CA LEU A 55 -8.26 -0.23 -5.43
C LEU A 55 -8.73 -0.79 -6.78
N ASP A 56 -8.09 -0.36 -7.87
CA ASP A 56 -8.41 -0.80 -9.23
C ASP A 56 -8.09 -2.29 -9.42
N SER A 57 -7.00 -2.78 -8.80
CA SER A 57 -6.65 -4.20 -8.83
C SER A 57 -7.67 -5.07 -8.11
N VAL A 58 -8.14 -4.64 -6.93
CA VAL A 58 -9.20 -5.34 -6.20
C VAL A 58 -10.49 -5.39 -7.01
N LYS A 59 -10.92 -4.27 -7.60
CA LYS A 59 -12.11 -4.23 -8.47
C LYS A 59 -11.99 -5.17 -9.66
N LYS A 60 -10.86 -5.11 -10.38
CA LYS A 60 -10.58 -5.99 -11.53
C LYS A 60 -10.59 -7.46 -11.14
N MET A 61 -10.03 -7.81 -9.98
CA MET A 61 -10.06 -9.17 -9.47
C MET A 61 -11.51 -9.65 -9.25
N LEU A 62 -12.36 -8.83 -8.62
CA LEU A 62 -13.77 -9.17 -8.39
C LEU A 62 -14.57 -9.27 -9.69
N ASP A 63 -14.34 -8.35 -10.63
CA ASP A 63 -14.97 -8.39 -11.95
C ASP A 63 -14.53 -9.65 -12.71
N ALA A 64 -13.25 -10.01 -12.67
CA ALA A 64 -12.74 -11.25 -13.28
C ALA A 64 -13.35 -12.51 -12.65
N CYS A 65 -13.54 -12.53 -11.32
CA CYS A 65 -14.23 -13.63 -10.65
C CYS A 65 -15.69 -13.76 -11.14
N THR A 66 -16.37 -12.62 -11.29
CA THR A 66 -17.76 -12.56 -11.78
C THR A 66 -17.85 -13.08 -13.21
N SER A 67 -17.00 -12.58 -14.11
CA SER A 67 -16.92 -13.05 -15.50
C SER A 67 -16.66 -14.55 -15.56
N PHE A 68 -15.64 -15.03 -14.84
CA PHE A 68 -15.33 -16.47 -14.77
C PHE A 68 -16.54 -17.29 -14.32
N ALA A 69 -17.20 -16.91 -13.23
CA ALA A 69 -18.34 -17.66 -12.71
C ALA A 69 -19.49 -17.71 -13.73
N SER A 70 -19.80 -16.58 -14.38
CA SER A 70 -20.87 -16.51 -15.38
C SER A 70 -20.56 -17.31 -16.65
N GLU A 71 -19.35 -17.18 -17.20
CA GLU A 71 -18.93 -17.89 -18.42
C GLU A 71 -18.81 -19.38 -18.16
N TYR A 72 -18.24 -19.77 -17.02
CA TYR A 72 -18.13 -21.17 -16.63
C TYR A 72 -19.52 -21.78 -16.42
N SER A 73 -20.45 -21.07 -15.78
CA SER A 73 -21.84 -21.55 -15.68
C SER A 73 -22.54 -21.65 -17.04
N ALA A 74 -22.21 -20.78 -18.01
CA ALA A 74 -22.79 -20.83 -19.34
C ALA A 74 -22.32 -22.06 -20.15
N LEU A 75 -21.11 -22.58 -19.91
CA LEU A 75 -20.61 -23.81 -20.55
C LEU A 75 -21.47 -25.04 -20.26
N PHE A 76 -22.18 -25.02 -19.13
CA PHE A 76 -23.01 -26.12 -18.66
C PHE A 76 -24.51 -25.88 -18.91
N HIS A 77 -24.89 -24.79 -19.58
CA HIS A 77 -26.26 -24.60 -20.01
C HIS A 77 -26.56 -25.50 -21.23
N PRO A 78 -27.76 -26.12 -21.30
CA PRO A 78 -28.11 -26.99 -22.43
C PRO A 78 -28.08 -26.23 -23.75
N PHE A 79 -27.54 -26.86 -24.80
CA PHE A 79 -27.56 -26.30 -26.15
C PHE A 79 -28.83 -26.74 -26.90
N GLY A 80 -29.63 -25.78 -27.39
CA GLY A 80 -30.80 -26.06 -28.22
C GLY A 80 -31.88 -26.87 -27.50
N ASN A 81 -32.12 -28.11 -27.96
CA ASN A 81 -33.14 -29.02 -27.43
C ASN A 81 -32.56 -30.07 -26.46
N GLU A 82 -31.39 -29.81 -25.88
CA GLU A 82 -30.84 -30.65 -24.82
C GLU A 82 -31.65 -30.45 -23.53
N TYR A 83 -32.14 -31.56 -22.99
CA TYR A 83 -32.84 -31.62 -21.71
C TYR A 83 -32.22 -32.74 -20.87
N ASP A 84 -32.40 -32.70 -19.55
CA ASP A 84 -32.01 -33.78 -18.64
C ASP A 84 -30.49 -34.11 -18.68
N LEU A 85 -29.66 -33.05 -18.72
CA LEU A 85 -28.19 -33.16 -18.70
C LEU A 85 -27.68 -33.97 -17.50
N GLU A 86 -28.32 -33.80 -16.34
CA GLU A 86 -27.99 -34.51 -15.11
C GLU A 86 -28.10 -36.04 -15.25
N ARG A 87 -29.15 -36.52 -15.95
CA ARG A 87 -29.34 -37.95 -16.18
C ARG A 87 -28.42 -38.50 -17.25
N ARG A 88 -28.08 -37.69 -18.25
CA ARG A 88 -27.18 -38.07 -19.36
C ARG A 88 -25.70 -38.06 -18.96
N HIS A 89 -25.34 -37.20 -18.02
CA HIS A 89 -23.96 -36.96 -17.57
C HIS A 89 -23.89 -36.98 -16.04
N PRO A 90 -24.11 -38.14 -15.40
CA PRO A 90 -24.13 -38.27 -13.94
C PRO A 90 -22.83 -37.76 -13.28
N GLU A 91 -21.69 -37.82 -13.98
CA GLU A 91 -20.39 -37.29 -13.56
C GLU A 91 -20.36 -35.76 -13.39
N THR A 92 -21.30 -35.03 -14.00
CA THR A 92 -21.36 -33.56 -13.96
C THR A 92 -22.40 -33.01 -12.98
N VAL A 93 -23.26 -33.86 -12.41
CA VAL A 93 -24.39 -33.47 -11.57
C VAL A 93 -23.95 -32.58 -10.40
N GLN A 94 -22.88 -32.96 -9.70
CA GLN A 94 -22.40 -32.18 -8.56
C GLN A 94 -21.92 -30.79 -8.97
N THR A 95 -21.31 -30.66 -10.16
CA THR A 95 -20.90 -29.38 -10.73
C THR A 95 -22.14 -28.55 -11.07
N LEU A 96 -23.09 -29.14 -11.81
CA LEU A 96 -24.34 -28.47 -12.23
C LEU A 96 -25.13 -27.89 -11.04
N VAL A 97 -25.31 -28.69 -9.97
CA VAL A 97 -26.03 -28.27 -8.76
C VAL A 97 -25.33 -27.12 -8.04
N ASN A 98 -23.99 -27.07 -8.07
CA ASN A 98 -23.21 -26.07 -7.36
C ASN A 98 -22.95 -24.78 -8.15
N LEU A 99 -23.06 -24.79 -9.48
CA LEU A 99 -22.73 -23.65 -10.34
C LEU A 99 -23.55 -22.42 -10.03
N THR A 100 -24.88 -22.56 -9.95
CA THR A 100 -25.77 -21.44 -9.60
C THR A 100 -25.42 -20.86 -8.23
N GLY A 101 -25.10 -21.73 -7.27
CA GLY A 101 -24.66 -21.32 -5.93
C GLY A 101 -23.29 -20.62 -5.94
N TYR A 102 -22.38 -21.02 -6.83
CA TYR A 102 -21.08 -20.38 -7.00
C TYR A 102 -21.20 -18.97 -7.59
N VAL A 103 -22.02 -18.80 -8.63
CA VAL A 103 -22.29 -17.49 -9.25
C VAL A 103 -22.88 -16.54 -8.21
N ALA A 104 -23.92 -16.97 -7.49
CA ALA A 104 -24.54 -16.17 -6.43
C ALA A 104 -23.57 -15.82 -5.30
N TYR A 105 -22.66 -16.73 -4.96
CA TYR A 105 -21.61 -16.49 -3.98
C TYR A 105 -20.62 -15.40 -4.42
N ILE A 106 -20.16 -15.43 -5.67
CA ILE A 106 -19.23 -14.43 -6.20
C ILE A 106 -19.88 -13.04 -6.24
N ASP A 107 -21.16 -12.97 -6.62
CA ASP A 107 -21.92 -11.73 -6.58
C ASP A 107 -22.06 -11.19 -5.14
N ASP A 108 -22.42 -12.05 -4.19
CA ASP A 108 -22.53 -11.68 -2.77
C ASP A 108 -21.18 -11.23 -2.17
N LEU A 109 -20.08 -11.89 -2.52
CA LEU A 109 -18.72 -11.47 -2.15
C LEU A 109 -18.44 -10.06 -2.68
N ARG A 110 -18.76 -9.79 -3.94
CA ARG A 110 -18.57 -8.47 -4.57
C ARG A 110 -19.41 -7.39 -3.88
N GLU A 111 -20.68 -7.67 -3.58
CA GLU A 111 -21.56 -6.75 -2.86
C GLU A 111 -21.06 -6.48 -1.43
N THR A 112 -20.60 -7.52 -0.73
CA THR A 112 -20.06 -7.40 0.63
C THR A 112 -18.81 -6.52 0.69
N LEU A 113 -17.94 -6.59 -0.32
CA LEU A 113 -16.70 -5.80 -0.37
C LEU A 113 -16.89 -4.37 -0.91
N ARG A 114 -18.00 -4.09 -1.58
CA ARG A 114 -18.32 -2.78 -2.15
C ARG A 114 -18.16 -1.61 -1.16
N PRO A 115 -18.73 -1.63 0.06
CA PRO A 115 -18.57 -0.52 1.02
C PRO A 115 -17.10 -0.29 1.41
N GLU A 116 -16.31 -1.35 1.62
CA GLU A 116 -14.89 -1.22 1.98
C GLU A 116 -14.06 -0.61 0.82
N ILE A 117 -14.38 -1.00 -0.42
CA ILE A 117 -13.79 -0.42 -1.64
C ILE A 117 -14.13 1.07 -1.74
N GLU A 118 -15.37 1.45 -1.44
CA GLU A 118 -15.80 2.85 -1.44
C GLU A 118 -15.14 3.68 -0.32
N LEU A 119 -14.91 3.07 0.85
CA LEU A 119 -14.17 3.71 1.95
C LEU A 119 -12.74 4.09 1.52
N ILE A 120 -12.02 3.22 0.83
CA ILE A 120 -10.67 3.56 0.32
C ILE A 120 -10.74 4.75 -0.64
N SER A 121 -11.73 4.77 -1.53
CA SER A 121 -11.93 5.88 -2.47
C SER A 121 -12.18 7.21 -1.75
N THR A 122 -13.07 7.21 -0.76
CA THR A 122 -13.54 8.43 -0.10
C THR A 122 -12.65 8.90 1.05
N ARG A 123 -11.96 7.99 1.73
CA ARG A 123 -11.18 8.28 2.95
C ARG A 123 -9.68 8.31 2.73
N ILE A 124 -9.18 7.73 1.63
CA ILE A 124 -7.75 7.70 1.31
C ILE A 124 -7.46 8.47 0.02
N ILE A 125 -8.10 8.08 -1.08
CA ILE A 125 -7.80 8.64 -2.40
C ILE A 125 -8.25 10.10 -2.51
N ALA A 126 -9.51 10.41 -2.19
CA ALA A 126 -10.00 11.79 -2.28
C ALA A 126 -9.22 12.79 -1.39
N PRO A 127 -8.92 12.50 -0.11
CA PRO A 127 -8.12 13.40 0.74
C PRO A 127 -6.68 13.58 0.24
N THR A 128 -6.03 12.54 -0.29
CA THR A 128 -4.68 12.66 -0.86
C THR A 128 -4.68 13.51 -2.14
N GLU A 129 -5.71 13.41 -2.97
CA GLU A 129 -5.89 14.27 -4.15
C GLU A 129 -6.16 15.73 -3.80
N GLU A 130 -6.87 16.01 -2.71
CA GLU A 130 -7.04 17.36 -2.20
C GLU A 130 -5.71 17.94 -1.72
N LEU A 131 -4.92 17.16 -0.98
CA LEU A 131 -3.57 17.56 -0.57
C LEU A 131 -2.68 17.86 -1.77
N GLU A 132 -2.79 17.08 -2.85
CA GLU A 132 -2.08 17.34 -4.11
C GLU A 132 -2.43 18.68 -4.76
N LYS A 133 -3.66 19.20 -4.59
CA LYS A 133 -4.04 20.52 -5.10
C LYS A 133 -3.26 21.61 -4.36
N PHE A 134 -3.10 21.49 -3.04
CA PHE A 134 -2.29 22.42 -2.25
C PHE A 134 -0.81 22.35 -2.62
N LEU A 135 -0.26 21.14 -2.77
CA LEU A 135 1.12 20.94 -3.23
C LEU A 135 1.37 21.64 -4.57
N LYS A 136 0.46 21.49 -5.56
CA LYS A 136 0.56 22.19 -6.85
C LYS A 136 0.51 23.72 -6.72
N SER A 137 -0.22 24.25 -5.75
CA SER A 137 -0.29 25.70 -5.50
C SER A 137 1.03 26.22 -4.93
N ILE A 138 1.59 25.50 -3.95
CA ILE A 138 2.87 25.84 -3.32
C ILE A 138 4.01 25.73 -4.33
N GLU A 139 4.00 24.71 -5.20
CA GLU A 139 4.98 24.56 -6.29
C GLU A 139 5.01 25.79 -7.21
N LYS A 140 3.83 26.36 -7.52
CA LYS A 140 3.73 27.60 -8.31
C LYS A 140 4.28 28.80 -7.54
N ALA A 141 4.07 28.87 -6.22
CA ALA A 141 4.61 29.94 -5.39
C ALA A 141 6.15 29.87 -5.32
N ILE A 142 6.72 28.68 -5.18
CA ILE A 142 8.16 28.43 -5.22
C ILE A 142 8.73 28.82 -6.59
N THR A 143 8.10 28.36 -7.68
CA THR A 143 8.48 28.74 -9.05
C THR A 143 8.47 30.27 -9.24
N LYS A 144 7.48 30.95 -8.65
CA LYS A 144 7.39 32.42 -8.70
C LYS A 144 8.55 33.07 -7.93
N ARG A 145 8.92 32.56 -6.76
CA ARG A 145 10.10 33.02 -6.00
C ARG A 145 11.39 32.84 -6.79
N ASP A 146 11.60 31.68 -7.41
CA ASP A 146 12.79 31.42 -8.23
C ASP A 146 12.88 32.35 -9.44
N HIS A 147 11.75 32.63 -10.07
CA HIS A 147 11.66 33.64 -11.12
C HIS A 147 12.04 35.05 -10.63
N LYS A 148 11.69 35.43 -9.40
CA LYS A 148 12.08 36.71 -8.81
C LYS A 148 13.56 36.76 -8.46
N LEU A 149 14.13 35.66 -7.98
CA LEU A 149 15.57 35.54 -7.76
C LEU A 149 16.36 35.75 -9.06
N ILE A 150 15.93 35.11 -10.16
CA ILE A 150 16.56 35.30 -11.48
C ILE A 150 16.46 36.75 -11.96
N ASP A 151 15.32 37.42 -11.74
CA ASP A 151 15.16 38.83 -12.09
C ASP A 151 16.13 39.71 -11.26
N PHE A 152 16.22 39.48 -9.96
CA PHE A 152 17.14 40.16 -9.04
C PHE A 152 18.61 39.96 -9.45
N ASP A 153 19.04 38.72 -9.68
CA ASP A 153 20.42 38.41 -10.11
C ASP A 153 20.74 39.09 -11.46
N ARG A 154 19.79 39.09 -12.41
CA ARG A 154 19.98 39.73 -13.72
C ARG A 154 20.18 41.24 -13.58
N HIS A 155 19.36 41.92 -12.77
CA HIS A 155 19.47 43.37 -12.55
C HIS A 155 20.74 43.71 -11.78
N THR A 156 21.09 42.95 -10.74
CA THR A 156 22.32 43.11 -9.95
C THR A 156 23.58 42.95 -10.82
N ASN A 157 23.64 41.89 -11.63
CA ASN A 157 24.77 41.67 -12.54
C ASN A 157 24.90 42.80 -13.58
N SER A 158 23.78 43.31 -14.09
CA SER A 158 23.79 44.41 -15.06
C SER A 158 24.24 45.73 -14.43
N TYR A 159 23.81 46.01 -13.19
CA TYR A 159 24.21 47.18 -12.42
C TYR A 159 25.71 47.13 -12.08
N ASN A 160 26.20 46.01 -11.54
CA ASN A 160 27.61 45.85 -11.16
C ASN A 160 28.54 46.01 -12.37
N LYS A 161 28.18 45.39 -13.51
CA LYS A 161 28.96 45.51 -14.75
C LYS A 161 29.06 46.96 -15.24
N LEU A 162 28.00 47.76 -15.09
CA LEU A 162 28.00 49.16 -15.48
C LEU A 162 28.77 50.03 -14.48
N LYS A 163 28.67 49.71 -13.18
CA LYS A 163 29.36 50.39 -12.09
C LYS A 163 30.87 50.23 -12.14
N GLU A 164 31.36 49.06 -12.56
CA GLU A 164 32.80 48.75 -12.68
C GLU A 164 33.45 49.37 -13.93
N LYS A 165 32.67 49.96 -14.83
CA LYS A 165 33.18 50.57 -16.07
C LYS A 165 33.85 51.93 -15.79
N GLN A 166 35.15 52.06 -16.08
CA GLN A 166 35.91 53.31 -15.83
C GLN A 166 35.50 54.49 -16.74
N ASN A 167 35.17 54.24 -18.01
CA ASN A 167 34.82 55.29 -18.99
C ASN A 167 33.33 55.23 -19.34
N ARG A 168 32.50 55.91 -18.53
CA ARG A 168 31.04 55.95 -18.71
C ARG A 168 30.62 57.17 -19.54
N SER A 169 29.68 56.94 -20.45
CA SER A 169 28.97 58.00 -21.17
C SER A 169 27.87 58.62 -20.31
N ALA A 170 27.45 59.86 -20.59
CA ALA A 170 26.26 60.47 -19.97
C ALA A 170 24.98 59.61 -20.13
N LYS A 171 24.84 58.85 -21.24
CA LYS A 171 23.73 57.89 -21.41
C LYS A 171 23.86 56.68 -20.49
N GLU A 172 25.08 56.29 -20.16
CA GLU A 172 25.37 55.19 -19.24
C GLU A 172 25.17 55.62 -17.78
N ASP A 173 25.43 56.88 -17.45
CA ASP A 173 25.09 57.43 -16.14
C ASP A 173 23.58 57.50 -15.94
N GLN A 174 22.82 57.89 -16.97
CA GLN A 174 21.34 57.87 -16.92
C GLN A 174 20.79 56.43 -16.80
N SER A 175 21.40 55.46 -17.49
CA SER A 175 20.97 54.06 -17.40
C SER A 175 21.36 53.41 -16.06
N MET A 176 22.39 53.92 -15.39
CA MET A 176 22.80 53.47 -14.05
C MET A 176 21.71 53.74 -13.01
N PHE A 177 21.14 54.95 -12.98
CA PHE A 177 19.99 55.26 -12.11
C PHE A 177 18.78 54.36 -12.37
N LYS A 178 18.51 54.03 -13.65
CA LYS A 178 17.43 53.11 -14.00
C LYS A 178 17.71 51.69 -13.50
N LEU A 179 18.93 51.20 -13.68
CA LEU A 179 19.34 49.88 -13.22
C LEU A 179 19.34 49.76 -11.70
N GLU A 180 19.70 50.84 -10.99
CA GLU A 180 19.61 50.92 -9.53
C GLU A 180 18.16 50.76 -9.06
N HIS A 181 17.25 51.57 -9.61
CA HIS A 181 15.82 51.45 -9.32
C HIS A 181 15.25 50.06 -9.68
N ASP A 182 15.62 49.50 -10.84
CA ASP A 182 15.18 48.16 -11.24
C ASP A 182 15.74 47.07 -10.31
N CYS A 183 16.94 47.24 -9.77
CA CYS A 183 17.56 46.35 -8.80
C CYS A 183 16.82 46.38 -7.46
N GLU A 184 16.54 47.57 -6.92
CA GLU A 184 15.78 47.75 -5.69
C GLU A 184 14.37 47.16 -5.81
N ALA A 185 13.68 47.42 -6.91
CA ALA A 185 12.35 46.86 -7.17
C ALA A 185 12.39 45.32 -7.27
N ALA A 186 13.41 44.75 -7.93
CA ALA A 186 13.57 43.31 -8.04
C ALA A 186 13.95 42.66 -6.70
N ALA A 187 14.74 43.35 -5.86
CA ALA A 187 15.10 42.90 -4.52
C ALA A 187 13.85 42.82 -3.62
N ALA A 188 13.05 43.89 -3.57
CA ALA A 188 11.81 43.91 -2.80
C ALA A 188 10.82 42.82 -3.25
N ASP A 189 10.68 42.62 -4.57
CA ASP A 189 9.86 41.55 -5.13
C ASP A 189 10.36 40.15 -4.72
N TYR A 190 11.67 39.92 -4.76
CA TYR A 190 12.27 38.65 -4.37
C TYR A 190 12.11 38.40 -2.87
N GLU A 191 12.49 39.36 -2.03
CA GLU A 191 12.42 39.27 -0.57
C GLU A 191 10.99 39.00 -0.09
N HIS A 192 10.00 39.66 -0.69
CA HIS A 192 8.59 39.40 -0.37
C HIS A 192 8.21 37.92 -0.54
N HIS A 193 8.54 37.31 -1.68
CA HIS A 193 8.20 35.90 -1.93
C HIS A 193 9.09 34.94 -1.14
N ASN A 194 10.37 35.29 -0.95
CA ASN A 194 11.32 34.47 -0.21
C ASN A 194 10.93 34.36 1.27
N ASN A 195 10.62 35.50 1.90
CA ASN A 195 10.24 35.57 3.30
C ASN A 195 8.88 34.90 3.54
N LEU A 196 7.91 35.10 2.63
CA LEU A 196 6.62 34.41 2.68
C LEU A 196 6.80 32.89 2.70
N LEU A 197 7.61 32.34 1.78
CA LEU A 197 7.83 30.90 1.73
C LEU A 197 8.62 30.38 2.92
N LYS A 198 9.64 31.11 3.40
CA LYS A 198 10.37 30.72 4.62
C LYS A 198 9.48 30.69 5.85
N GLN A 199 8.48 31.56 5.92
CA GLN A 199 7.53 31.61 7.03
C GLN A 199 6.46 30.50 6.95
N GLU A 200 5.86 30.29 5.78
CA GLU A 200 4.68 29.41 5.64
C GLU A 200 5.03 27.96 5.32
N LEU A 201 6.11 27.70 4.57
CA LEU A 201 6.46 26.35 4.13
C LEU A 201 6.74 25.38 5.29
N PRO A 202 7.46 25.76 6.37
CA PRO A 202 7.65 24.88 7.52
C PRO A 202 6.33 24.48 8.19
N GLN A 203 5.39 25.43 8.30
CA GLN A 203 4.08 25.20 8.90
C GLN A 203 3.25 24.25 8.04
N PHE A 204 3.27 24.45 6.72
CA PHE A 204 2.64 23.54 5.77
C PHE A 204 3.20 22.12 5.88
N LEU A 205 4.52 21.95 5.92
CA LEU A 205 5.16 20.63 6.04
C LEU A 205 4.74 19.90 7.33
N ALA A 206 4.66 20.62 8.45
CA ALA A 206 4.18 20.06 9.71
C ALA A 206 2.71 19.61 9.62
N MET A 207 1.84 20.43 9.02
CA MET A 207 0.43 20.10 8.82
C MET A 207 0.24 18.91 7.87
N ALA A 208 0.96 18.88 6.75
CA ALA A 208 0.91 17.78 5.80
C ALA A 208 1.36 16.45 6.43
N THR A 209 2.38 16.47 7.29
CA THR A 209 2.82 15.26 8.03
C THR A 209 1.71 14.75 8.96
N ARG A 210 1.08 15.65 9.72
CA ARG A 210 -0.05 15.32 10.61
C ARG A 210 -1.26 14.79 9.83
N PHE A 211 -1.50 15.31 8.64
CA PHE A 211 -2.58 14.88 7.77
C PHE A 211 -2.36 13.47 7.21
N VAL A 212 -1.13 13.13 6.78
CA VAL A 212 -0.83 11.83 6.16
C VAL A 212 -0.84 10.69 7.18
N THR A 213 -0.47 10.96 8.44
CA THR A 213 -0.38 9.95 9.51
C THR A 213 -1.65 9.09 9.67
N PRO A 214 -2.86 9.65 9.88
CA PRO A 214 -4.08 8.85 10.02
C PRO A 214 -4.50 8.12 8.74
N LEU A 215 -4.08 8.58 7.55
CA LEU A 215 -4.38 7.92 6.28
C LEU A 215 -3.71 6.55 6.20
N PHE A 216 -2.47 6.43 6.68
CA PHE A 216 -1.74 5.16 6.67
C PHE A 216 -2.46 4.10 7.52
N TYR A 217 -2.78 4.41 8.77
CA TYR A 217 -3.49 3.49 9.66
C TYR A 217 -4.86 3.11 9.09
N SER A 218 -5.61 4.11 8.60
CA SER A 218 -6.93 3.87 8.01
C SER A 218 -6.84 2.95 6.80
N PHE A 219 -5.87 3.17 5.92
CA PHE A 219 -5.71 2.34 4.73
C PHE A 219 -5.33 0.91 5.09
N TYR A 220 -4.41 0.71 6.04
CA TYR A 220 -4.05 -0.61 6.53
C TYR A 220 -5.27 -1.40 7.02
N TYR A 221 -6.12 -0.79 7.86
CA TYR A 221 -7.30 -1.47 8.38
C TYR A 221 -8.36 -1.74 7.30
N MET A 222 -8.54 -0.81 6.33
CA MET A 222 -9.44 -1.06 5.19
C MET A 222 -8.97 -2.24 4.34
N GLN A 223 -7.65 -2.38 4.10
CA GLN A 223 -7.09 -3.53 3.40
C GLN A 223 -7.33 -4.83 4.20
N LEU A 224 -7.11 -4.78 5.51
CA LEU A 224 -7.31 -5.92 6.40
C LEU A 224 -8.77 -6.39 6.40
N ASN A 225 -9.73 -5.46 6.44
CA ASN A 225 -11.16 -5.76 6.32
C ASN A 225 -11.49 -6.47 5.01
N ILE A 226 -10.96 -6.00 3.88
CA ILE A 226 -11.15 -6.66 2.58
C ILE A 226 -10.67 -8.11 2.64
N PHE A 227 -9.49 -8.37 3.22
CA PHE A 227 -8.96 -9.73 3.36
C PHE A 227 -9.84 -10.61 4.26
N TYR A 228 -10.25 -10.10 5.43
CA TYR A 228 -11.05 -10.89 6.37
C TYR A 228 -12.45 -11.19 5.83
N LEU A 229 -13.14 -10.20 5.25
CA LEU A 229 -14.45 -10.41 4.62
C LEU A 229 -14.35 -11.41 3.46
N SER A 230 -13.30 -11.31 2.64
CA SER A 230 -13.08 -12.28 1.55
C SER A 230 -12.86 -13.70 2.07
N MET A 231 -12.03 -13.84 3.11
CA MET A 231 -11.73 -15.14 3.71
C MET A 231 -12.96 -15.75 4.38
N ASP A 232 -13.74 -14.96 5.12
CA ASP A 232 -14.95 -15.42 5.79
C ASP A 232 -15.99 -15.92 4.78
N LYS A 233 -16.26 -15.12 3.73
CA LYS A 233 -17.14 -15.51 2.63
C LYS A 233 -16.67 -16.79 1.94
N LEU A 234 -15.37 -16.91 1.64
CA LEU A 234 -14.82 -18.10 1.01
C LEU A 234 -14.96 -19.34 1.88
N LYS A 235 -14.66 -19.24 3.18
CA LYS A 235 -14.84 -20.32 4.14
C LYS A 235 -16.31 -20.73 4.28
N ALA A 236 -17.21 -19.75 4.36
CA ALA A 236 -18.66 -20.01 4.43
C ALA A 236 -19.17 -20.73 3.18
N TYR A 237 -18.71 -20.35 1.99
CA TYR A 237 -19.08 -21.05 0.75
C TYR A 237 -18.54 -22.48 0.72
N ALA A 238 -17.30 -22.67 1.18
CA ALA A 238 -16.63 -23.95 1.12
C ALA A 238 -17.10 -24.95 2.19
N ASN A 239 -17.59 -24.45 3.34
CA ASN A 239 -18.06 -25.28 4.44
C ASN A 239 -19.14 -26.27 3.98
N GLY A 240 -18.92 -27.55 4.26
CA GLY A 240 -19.83 -28.64 3.86
C GLY A 240 -19.83 -28.98 2.36
N LYS A 241 -19.08 -28.25 1.51
CA LYS A 241 -18.94 -28.53 0.08
C LYS A 241 -17.57 -29.08 -0.29
N PHE A 242 -16.53 -28.63 0.40
CA PHE A 242 -15.16 -29.06 0.19
C PHE A 242 -14.54 -29.51 1.52
N ASP A 243 -13.70 -30.54 1.48
CA ASP A 243 -12.88 -30.90 2.62
C ASP A 243 -11.74 -29.90 2.74
N LEU A 244 -11.79 -29.07 3.79
CA LEU A 244 -10.77 -28.09 4.11
C LEU A 244 -9.72 -28.62 5.10
N SER A 245 -9.87 -29.86 5.56
CA SER A 245 -8.97 -30.51 6.53
C SER A 245 -7.82 -31.26 5.84
N GLU A 246 -8.06 -31.78 4.64
CA GLU A 246 -7.05 -32.48 3.84
C GLU A 246 -6.24 -31.48 3.00
N ASN A 247 -5.21 -30.87 3.60
CA ASN A 247 -4.40 -29.84 2.94
C ASN A 247 -3.32 -30.42 1.99
N ASN A 248 -3.48 -31.67 1.51
CA ASN A 248 -2.51 -32.34 0.66
C ASN A 248 -2.70 -31.95 -0.82
N LEU A 249 -2.42 -30.68 -1.12
CA LEU A 249 -2.53 -30.10 -2.47
C LEU A 249 -1.84 -30.95 -3.54
N ILE A 250 -0.71 -31.59 -3.19
CA ILE A 250 0.08 -32.43 -4.09
C ILE A 250 -0.72 -33.65 -4.56
N SER A 251 -1.46 -34.30 -3.65
CA SER A 251 -2.29 -35.46 -3.99
C SER A 251 -3.44 -35.08 -4.93
N HIS A 252 -4.11 -33.95 -4.66
CA HIS A 252 -5.18 -33.45 -5.51
C HIS A 252 -4.67 -33.03 -6.89
N GLU A 253 -3.52 -32.36 -6.97
CA GLU A 253 -2.90 -31.97 -8.23
C GLU A 253 -2.46 -33.18 -9.05
N HIS A 254 -1.89 -34.21 -8.40
CA HIS A 254 -1.51 -35.45 -9.05
C HIS A 254 -2.71 -36.18 -9.63
N LYS A 255 -3.79 -36.31 -8.85
CA LYS A 255 -5.05 -36.92 -9.30
C LYS A 255 -5.64 -36.17 -10.50
N PHE A 256 -5.73 -34.83 -10.39
CA PHE A 256 -6.20 -33.99 -11.49
C PHE A 256 -5.35 -34.18 -12.76
N ALA A 257 -4.01 -34.22 -12.63
CA ALA A 257 -3.12 -34.42 -13.76
C ALA A 257 -3.32 -35.78 -14.43
N MET A 258 -3.51 -36.85 -13.65
CA MET A 258 -3.80 -38.19 -14.17
C MET A 258 -5.15 -38.22 -14.91
N ASP A 259 -6.21 -37.71 -14.28
CA ASP A 259 -7.56 -37.68 -14.84
C ASP A 259 -7.59 -36.87 -16.16
N MET A 260 -6.96 -35.69 -16.19
CA MET A 260 -6.88 -34.85 -17.39
C MET A 260 -6.01 -35.47 -18.48
N SER A 261 -4.91 -36.15 -18.13
CA SER A 261 -4.03 -36.77 -19.13
C SER A 261 -4.76 -37.85 -19.94
N HIS A 262 -5.66 -38.60 -19.31
CA HIS A 262 -6.48 -39.59 -20.01
C HIS A 262 -7.43 -38.93 -21.00
N ILE A 263 -8.18 -37.93 -20.55
CA ILE A 263 -9.16 -37.20 -21.38
C ILE A 263 -8.46 -36.51 -22.56
N ILE A 264 -7.32 -35.87 -22.33
CA ILE A 264 -6.54 -35.22 -23.39
C ILE A 264 -6.09 -36.24 -24.45
N ALA A 265 -5.58 -37.40 -24.03
CA ALA A 265 -5.16 -38.45 -24.96
C ALA A 265 -6.34 -38.95 -25.82
N GLU A 266 -7.53 -39.08 -25.23
CA GLU A 266 -8.74 -39.43 -25.95
C GLU A 266 -9.19 -38.34 -26.93
N LEU A 267 -9.14 -37.06 -26.52
CA LEU A 267 -9.43 -35.91 -27.39
C LEU A 267 -8.48 -35.83 -28.60
N GLU A 268 -7.19 -36.12 -28.39
CA GLU A 268 -6.17 -36.15 -29.45
C GLU A 268 -6.34 -37.35 -30.40
N SER A 269 -7.06 -38.40 -29.99
CA SER A 269 -7.34 -39.56 -30.85
C SER A 269 -8.41 -39.29 -31.93
N PHE A 270 -9.17 -38.19 -31.80
CA PHE A 270 -10.22 -37.85 -32.76
C PHE A 270 -9.65 -37.44 -34.12
N SER A 271 -10.05 -38.15 -35.17
CA SER A 271 -9.64 -37.90 -36.57
C SER A 271 -10.13 -36.57 -37.16
N ILE A 272 -10.97 -35.84 -36.44
CA ILE A 272 -11.46 -34.50 -36.81
C ILE A 272 -10.33 -33.46 -36.66
N GLN A 273 -9.37 -33.71 -35.76
CA GLN A 273 -8.21 -32.84 -35.57
C GLN A 273 -7.11 -33.21 -36.58
N LYS A 274 -6.41 -32.20 -37.11
CA LYS A 274 -5.19 -32.45 -37.89
C LYS A 274 -4.17 -33.12 -36.96
N PRO A 275 -3.36 -34.10 -37.43
CA PRO A 275 -2.33 -34.71 -36.59
C PRO A 275 -1.37 -33.64 -36.10
N VAL A 276 -1.40 -33.35 -34.80
CA VAL A 276 -0.40 -32.52 -34.12
C VAL A 276 0.54 -33.49 -33.40
N PRO A 277 1.87 -33.30 -33.46
CA PRO A 277 2.77 -34.10 -32.63
C PRO A 277 2.37 -33.98 -31.16
N PRO A 278 2.56 -35.04 -30.34
CA PRO A 278 2.10 -35.06 -28.94
C PRO A 278 2.56 -33.79 -28.24
N SER A 279 1.58 -33.02 -27.75
CA SER A 279 1.84 -31.68 -27.29
C SER A 279 2.87 -31.70 -26.14
N ALA A 280 3.82 -30.76 -26.13
CA ALA A 280 4.81 -30.63 -25.05
C ALA A 280 4.15 -30.55 -23.65
N ARG A 281 2.86 -30.18 -23.61
CA ARG A 281 1.98 -30.15 -22.45
C ARG A 281 1.70 -31.54 -21.85
N ILE A 282 1.46 -32.57 -22.66
CA ILE A 282 1.23 -33.94 -22.16
C ILE A 282 2.48 -34.50 -21.49
N MET A 283 3.65 -34.29 -22.10
CA MET A 283 4.93 -34.70 -21.49
C MET A 283 5.24 -33.92 -20.20
N GLN A 284 4.76 -32.68 -20.07
CA GLN A 284 4.94 -31.86 -18.87
C GLN A 284 3.96 -32.23 -17.75
N MET A 285 2.69 -32.49 -18.07
CA MET A 285 1.66 -32.93 -17.11
C MET A 285 1.94 -34.35 -16.59
N ALA A 286 2.40 -35.26 -17.45
CA ALA A 286 2.84 -36.59 -17.03
C ALA A 286 4.12 -36.55 -16.16
N ARG A 287 5.01 -35.56 -16.37
CA ARG A 287 6.18 -35.32 -15.50
C ARG A 287 5.83 -34.65 -14.17
N ALA A 288 4.79 -33.83 -14.12
CA ALA A 288 4.32 -33.19 -12.88
C ALA A 288 3.83 -34.21 -11.84
N GLY A 289 3.52 -35.44 -12.25
CA GLY A 289 3.25 -36.57 -11.35
C GLY A 289 4.47 -37.11 -10.60
N GLN A 290 5.70 -36.69 -10.90
CA GLN A 290 6.88 -37.04 -10.09
C GLN A 290 7.08 -36.05 -8.93
N SER A 291 7.33 -36.60 -7.73
CA SER A 291 7.63 -35.84 -6.51
C SER A 291 8.64 -34.71 -6.78
N LEU A 292 8.28 -33.48 -6.38
CA LEU A 292 9.14 -32.29 -6.37
C LEU A 292 10.25 -32.34 -5.30
N SER A 293 10.78 -33.53 -5.00
CA SER A 293 11.93 -33.73 -4.12
C SER A 293 13.05 -34.48 -4.82
N THR A 294 13.50 -33.98 -5.97
CA THR A 294 14.90 -34.15 -6.38
C THR A 294 15.28 -32.98 -7.28
N ARG A 295 16.05 -32.06 -6.73
CA ARG A 295 16.74 -30.99 -7.45
C ARG A 295 17.74 -31.62 -8.43
N PRO A 296 17.60 -31.49 -9.76
CA PRO A 296 18.62 -31.96 -10.69
C PRO A 296 19.81 -31.01 -10.62
N ARG A 297 20.95 -31.55 -10.20
CA ARG A 297 22.25 -30.88 -10.25
C ARG A 297 22.79 -30.97 -11.66
N GLY A 298 22.89 -29.82 -12.32
CA GLY A 298 23.85 -29.55 -13.40
C GLY A 298 23.40 -29.94 -14.81
N GLN A 299 23.06 -28.93 -15.62
CA GLN A 299 23.54 -28.91 -16.99
C GLN A 299 23.82 -27.46 -17.42
N THR A 300 25.08 -27.24 -17.72
CA THR A 300 25.67 -26.04 -18.30
C THR A 300 25.16 -25.82 -19.72
N VAL A 301 24.72 -24.59 -20.02
CA VAL A 301 24.80 -24.05 -21.39
C VAL A 301 25.41 -22.65 -21.31
N GLN A 302 26.52 -22.50 -22.02
CA GLN A 302 27.32 -21.30 -22.20
C GLN A 302 26.64 -20.27 -23.12
N GLY A 303 26.85 -18.98 -22.81
CA GLY A 303 26.84 -17.82 -23.72
C GLY A 303 25.45 -17.37 -24.23
N GLU A 304 25.06 -16.09 -24.21
CA GLU A 304 25.85 -14.87 -24.42
C GLU A 304 25.31 -13.64 -23.65
N LYS A 305 26.25 -13.00 -22.95
CA LYS A 305 26.51 -11.56 -22.70
C LYS A 305 25.38 -10.51 -22.84
N GLY A 306 25.14 -9.80 -21.72
CA GLY A 306 24.72 -8.39 -21.69
C GLY A 306 24.53 -7.85 -20.26
N LYS A 307 25.50 -7.05 -19.76
CA LYS A 307 25.60 -6.39 -18.43
C LYS A 307 24.44 -5.39 -18.19
N ALA A 308 24.07 -4.92 -16.98
CA ALA A 308 24.79 -4.70 -15.74
C ALA A 308 23.84 -4.64 -14.51
N ALA A 309 24.39 -4.96 -13.35
CA ALA A 309 23.74 -5.02 -12.05
C ALA A 309 23.73 -3.66 -11.30
N VAL A 310 22.77 -3.52 -10.38
CA VAL A 310 22.87 -2.65 -9.20
C VAL A 310 22.63 -3.51 -7.96
N ALA A 311 23.54 -3.38 -6.99
CA ALA A 311 23.66 -4.19 -5.80
C ALA A 311 22.63 -3.82 -4.72
N ALA A 312 22.10 -4.84 -4.02
CA ALA A 312 21.43 -4.68 -2.74
C ALA A 312 22.20 -5.47 -1.67
N ALA A 313 22.48 -4.79 -0.57
CA ALA A 313 23.30 -5.24 0.54
C ALA A 313 22.68 -6.43 1.28
N ALA A 314 23.56 -7.30 1.78
CA ALA A 314 23.24 -8.48 2.57
C ALA A 314 22.90 -8.12 4.02
N VAL A 315 21.95 -8.87 4.60
CA VAL A 315 21.72 -8.99 6.05
C VAL A 315 21.75 -10.47 6.40
N PRO A 316 22.44 -10.90 7.47
CA PRO A 316 22.65 -12.32 7.75
C PRO A 316 21.42 -12.96 8.40
N ALA A 317 21.18 -14.22 8.05
CA ALA A 317 20.19 -15.09 8.66
C ALA A 317 20.71 -15.62 10.01
N THR A 318 19.90 -15.53 11.07
CA THR A 318 19.94 -16.48 12.19
C THR A 318 18.67 -16.42 13.03
N ALA A 319 18.31 -17.59 13.56
CA ALA A 319 17.31 -17.91 14.58
C ALA A 319 15.96 -18.47 14.08
N THR A 320 15.98 -19.78 13.85
CA THR A 320 14.85 -20.70 13.96
C THR A 320 14.30 -20.70 15.39
N ALA A 321 13.01 -20.43 15.54
CA ALA A 321 12.21 -20.87 16.69
C ALA A 321 10.81 -21.23 16.17
N ALA A 322 10.44 -22.50 16.30
CA ALA A 322 9.10 -22.98 16.05
C ALA A 322 8.25 -22.68 17.29
N SER A 323 7.17 -21.93 17.13
CA SER A 323 6.07 -21.86 18.09
C SER A 323 4.75 -21.82 17.33
N SER A 324 3.97 -22.88 17.48
CA SER A 324 2.57 -22.94 17.06
C SER A 324 1.74 -22.04 17.99
N SER A 325 1.41 -20.83 17.55
CA SER A 325 0.53 -19.90 18.29
C SER A 325 -0.65 -19.49 17.43
N VAL A 326 -1.87 -19.64 17.97
CA VAL A 326 -3.10 -19.04 17.44
C VAL A 326 -2.98 -17.52 17.60
N PRO A 327 -3.14 -16.71 16.55
CA PRO A 327 -2.98 -15.26 16.66
C PRO A 327 -4.02 -14.66 17.63
N PRO A 328 -3.65 -13.65 18.44
CA PRO A 328 -4.61 -12.98 19.33
C PRO A 328 -5.69 -12.23 18.52
N PRO A 329 -6.88 -12.02 19.11
CA PRO A 329 -8.00 -11.33 18.46
C PRO A 329 -7.71 -9.85 18.20
N ALA A 330 -8.34 -9.27 17.18
CA ALA A 330 -8.13 -7.88 16.76
C ALA A 330 -8.56 -6.87 17.84
N TYR A 331 -7.70 -5.87 18.11
CA TYR A 331 -7.96 -4.82 19.09
C TYR A 331 -8.90 -3.74 18.54
N SER A 332 -9.89 -3.33 19.35
CA SER A 332 -10.73 -2.15 19.08
C SER A 332 -10.45 -1.07 20.13
N PRO A 333 -9.93 0.12 19.77
CA PRO A 333 -9.74 1.20 20.74
C PRO A 333 -11.09 1.82 21.10
N SER A 334 -11.62 1.52 22.29
CA SER A 334 -12.70 2.30 22.88
C SER A 334 -12.13 3.60 23.42
N THR A 335 -12.47 4.71 22.77
CA THR A 335 -12.27 6.06 23.33
C THR A 335 -13.29 6.27 24.45
N ALA A 336 -12.98 5.80 25.66
CA ALA A 336 -13.60 6.28 26.88
C ALA A 336 -12.57 7.19 27.58
N GLY A 337 -12.88 8.49 27.60
CA GLY A 337 -12.02 9.51 28.18
C GLY A 337 -11.70 9.23 29.64
N VAL A 338 -10.47 9.57 30.00
CA VAL A 338 -10.01 9.72 31.38
C VAL A 338 -10.94 10.67 32.11
N THR A 339 -11.82 10.14 32.96
CA THR A 339 -12.33 10.88 34.12
C THR A 339 -11.93 10.13 35.37
N ALA A 340 -10.98 10.72 36.08
CA ALA A 340 -10.59 10.27 37.40
C ALA A 340 -11.76 10.53 38.37
N ALA A 341 -12.32 9.46 38.92
CA ALA A 341 -13.14 9.52 40.12
C ALA A 341 -12.57 8.51 41.13
N ALA A 342 -12.00 9.06 42.20
CA ALA A 342 -11.45 8.32 43.31
C ALA A 342 -12.57 7.64 44.12
N GLY A 343 -12.50 6.32 44.26
CA GLY A 343 -13.25 5.51 45.22
C GLY A 343 -12.33 4.49 45.87
N LYS A 344 -12.22 4.54 47.21
CA LYS A 344 -11.45 3.58 48.02
C LYS A 344 -12.03 2.15 47.93
N PRO A 345 -11.21 1.10 48.16
CA PRO A 345 -11.53 -0.26 47.78
C PRO A 345 -12.47 -0.93 48.81
N SER A 346 -13.58 -1.49 48.32
CA SER A 346 -14.32 -2.51 49.06
C SER A 346 -13.71 -3.86 48.69
N ALA A 347 -13.20 -4.57 49.68
CA ALA A 347 -12.63 -5.90 49.56
C ALA A 347 -13.73 -6.88 49.12
N MET A 348 -13.81 -7.15 47.82
CA MET A 348 -14.58 -8.26 47.27
C MET A 348 -13.62 -9.12 46.45
N SER A 349 -13.69 -10.43 46.69
CA SER A 349 -12.95 -11.53 46.05
C SER A 349 -12.31 -11.15 44.71
N ALA A 350 -10.99 -11.01 44.69
CA ALA A 350 -10.23 -10.84 43.46
C ALA A 350 -10.45 -12.08 42.56
N ASP A 351 -10.93 -11.83 41.35
CA ASP A 351 -11.15 -12.83 40.31
C ASP A 351 -9.79 -13.14 39.66
N TYR A 352 -9.41 -14.42 39.55
CA TYR A 352 -8.10 -14.83 39.04
C TYR A 352 -8.22 -15.78 37.86
N VAL A 353 -7.27 -15.66 36.95
CA VAL A 353 -7.14 -16.53 35.77
C VAL A 353 -5.70 -17.01 35.63
N VAL A 354 -5.52 -18.20 35.06
CA VAL A 354 -4.21 -18.81 34.81
C VAL A 354 -3.90 -18.77 33.32
N ALA A 355 -2.72 -18.26 32.97
CA ALA A 355 -2.25 -18.21 31.59
C ALA A 355 -2.03 -19.61 31.00
N LEU A 356 -2.61 -19.85 29.82
CA LEU A 356 -2.45 -21.08 29.03
C LEU A 356 -1.22 -21.02 28.10
N TYR A 357 -0.84 -19.82 27.67
CA TYR A 357 0.24 -19.57 26.71
C TYR A 357 1.09 -18.38 27.15
N ASP A 358 2.35 -18.34 26.68
CA ASP A 358 3.20 -17.15 26.81
C ASP A 358 2.64 -16.03 25.94
N TYR A 359 2.58 -14.82 26.49
CA TYR A 359 2.18 -13.62 25.76
C TYR A 359 3.16 -12.49 26.06
N THR A 360 3.75 -11.94 25.00
CA THR A 360 4.66 -10.79 25.08
C THR A 360 3.90 -9.56 24.60
N ALA A 361 3.88 -8.51 25.42
CA ALA A 361 3.24 -7.24 25.11
C ALA A 361 3.72 -6.70 23.76
N THR A 362 2.76 -6.38 22.90
CA THR A 362 3.03 -5.90 21.53
C THR A 362 2.77 -4.41 21.38
N ALA A 363 2.01 -3.81 22.30
CA ALA A 363 1.70 -2.40 22.37
C ALA A 363 1.89 -1.84 23.79
N ASP A 364 2.08 -0.53 23.89
CA ASP A 364 2.13 0.17 25.17
C ASP A 364 0.76 0.05 25.89
N GLY A 365 0.77 -0.60 27.06
CA GLY A 365 -0.43 -0.90 27.84
C GLY A 365 -0.84 -2.38 27.86
N ASP A 366 -0.21 -3.23 27.05
CA ASP A 366 -0.42 -4.69 27.10
C ASP A 366 0.29 -5.30 28.33
N LEU A 367 -0.32 -6.33 28.93
CA LEU A 367 0.25 -7.09 30.03
C LEU A 367 1.00 -8.31 29.48
N SER A 368 2.33 -8.37 29.66
CA SER A 368 3.11 -9.57 29.34
C SER A 368 3.01 -10.61 30.46
N PHE A 369 2.92 -11.89 30.10
CA PHE A 369 2.88 -13.01 31.04
C PHE A 369 3.37 -14.31 30.40
N LYS A 370 3.68 -15.31 31.22
CA LYS A 370 4.07 -16.65 30.81
C LYS A 370 2.97 -17.66 31.10
N ALA A 371 2.95 -18.76 30.35
CA ALA A 371 2.07 -19.88 30.62
C ALA A 371 2.26 -20.35 32.08
N GLY A 372 1.15 -20.46 32.81
CA GLY A 372 1.12 -20.77 34.24
C GLY A 372 1.06 -19.56 35.18
N ASP A 373 1.26 -18.33 34.69
CA ASP A 373 1.13 -17.14 35.53
C ASP A 373 -0.32 -16.93 35.98
N ARG A 374 -0.50 -16.53 37.24
CA ARG A 374 -1.80 -16.23 37.86
C ARG A 374 -2.06 -14.73 37.83
N ILE A 375 -3.02 -14.32 37.00
CA ILE A 375 -3.32 -12.91 36.72
C ILE A 375 -4.59 -12.51 37.48
N GLU A 376 -4.54 -11.38 38.19
CA GLU A 376 -5.73 -10.78 38.79
C GLU A 376 -6.54 -10.06 37.72
N VAL A 377 -7.82 -10.42 37.56
CA VAL A 377 -8.72 -9.79 36.59
C VAL A 377 -9.37 -8.56 37.21
N LEU A 378 -9.08 -7.39 36.65
CA LEU A 378 -9.66 -6.12 37.08
C LEU A 378 -10.92 -5.76 36.27
N GLN A 379 -10.97 -6.15 35.00
CA GLN A 379 -12.11 -5.94 34.11
C GLN A 379 -12.13 -7.01 33.01
N ARG A 380 -13.22 -7.78 32.90
CA ARG A 380 -13.47 -8.73 31.81
C ARG A 380 -14.76 -8.41 31.06
N THR A 381 -14.80 -8.76 29.78
CA THR A 381 -16.06 -8.83 29.02
C THR A 381 -16.64 -10.25 29.10
N PRO A 382 -17.91 -10.48 28.70
CA PRO A 382 -18.51 -11.81 28.71
C PRO A 382 -17.88 -12.79 27.70
N SER A 383 -17.16 -12.28 26.69
CA SER A 383 -16.51 -13.09 25.67
C SER A 383 -15.06 -13.36 26.06
N THR A 384 -14.65 -14.62 25.94
CA THR A 384 -13.23 -15.03 26.04
C THR A 384 -12.43 -14.63 24.81
N GLU A 385 -13.08 -14.20 23.71
CA GLU A 385 -12.42 -13.75 22.48
C GLU A 385 -12.07 -12.25 22.50
N ASP A 386 -12.35 -11.55 23.59
CA ASP A 386 -12.04 -10.14 23.78
C ASP A 386 -10.77 -9.91 24.61
N TRP A 387 -10.36 -8.64 24.70
CA TRP A 387 -9.29 -8.20 25.57
C TRP A 387 -9.80 -7.85 26.96
N TRP A 388 -9.15 -8.38 27.99
CA TRP A 388 -9.44 -8.13 29.40
C TRP A 388 -8.34 -7.27 30.04
N THR A 389 -8.63 -6.61 31.14
CA THR A 389 -7.62 -5.85 31.92
C THR A 389 -7.29 -6.62 33.19
N GLY A 390 -6.00 -6.82 33.42
CA GLY A 390 -5.54 -7.52 34.62
C GLY A 390 -4.27 -6.94 35.19
N ARG A 391 -3.86 -7.52 36.32
CA ARG A 391 -2.66 -7.16 37.06
C ARG A 391 -1.83 -8.41 37.34
N LEU A 392 -0.56 -8.34 37.01
CA LEU A 392 0.43 -9.37 37.30
C LEU A 392 1.69 -8.70 37.83
N ASN A 393 2.20 -9.15 38.99
CA ASN A 393 3.42 -8.61 39.62
C ASN A 393 3.40 -7.07 39.81
N GLY A 394 2.22 -6.51 40.09
CA GLY A 394 2.03 -5.06 40.29
C GLY A 394 1.91 -4.23 39.01
N VAL A 395 2.15 -4.83 37.83
CA VAL A 395 1.96 -4.20 36.53
C VAL A 395 0.53 -4.46 36.05
N GLN A 396 -0.16 -3.40 35.63
CA GLN A 396 -1.52 -3.47 35.09
C GLN A 396 -1.46 -3.25 33.58
N GLY A 397 -2.21 -4.07 32.84
CA GLY A 397 -2.32 -3.95 31.39
C GLY A 397 -3.43 -4.81 30.82
N VAL A 398 -3.63 -4.70 29.51
CA VAL A 398 -4.63 -5.49 28.77
C VAL A 398 -4.04 -6.79 28.24
N PHE A 399 -4.82 -7.86 28.23
CA PHE A 399 -4.41 -9.15 27.71
C PHE A 399 -5.56 -9.90 27.03
N PRO A 400 -5.27 -10.81 26.08
CA PRO A 400 -6.32 -11.56 25.39
C PRO A 400 -6.94 -12.63 26.28
N GLY A 401 -8.28 -12.63 26.42
CA GLY A 401 -9.01 -13.57 27.27
C GLY A 401 -8.88 -15.04 26.84
N ASN A 402 -8.61 -15.30 25.55
CA ASN A 402 -8.46 -16.65 25.01
C ASN A 402 -7.09 -17.28 25.33
N TYR A 403 -6.20 -16.53 25.98
CA TYR A 403 -4.89 -16.99 26.42
C TYR A 403 -4.88 -17.42 27.89
N VAL A 404 -6.01 -17.38 28.56
CA VAL A 404 -6.14 -17.71 29.98
C VAL A 404 -7.33 -18.65 30.23
N ARG A 405 -7.35 -19.31 31.38
CA ARG A 405 -8.50 -20.06 31.89
C ARG A 405 -8.85 -19.62 33.31
N GLU A 406 -10.08 -19.86 33.74
CA GLU A 406 -10.49 -19.62 35.13
C GLU A 406 -9.63 -20.41 36.12
N ASP A 407 -9.24 -19.77 37.21
CA ASP A 407 -8.50 -20.38 38.32
C ASP A 407 -9.49 -21.13 39.22
N ALA A 408 -9.54 -22.46 39.07
CA ALA A 408 -10.53 -23.34 39.71
C ALA A 408 -10.27 -23.57 41.21
#